data_AF-A0A523BMA1-F1
#
_entry.id   AF-A0A523BMA1-F1
#
_cell.length_a   1.000
_cell.length_b   1.000
_cell.length_c   1.000
_cell.angle_alpha   90.00
_cell.angle_beta   90.00
_cell.angle_gamma   90.00
#
_symmetry.space_group_name_H-M   'P 1'
#
loop_
_entity.id
_entity.type
_entity.pdbx_description
1 polymer ?
#
loop_
_entity_poly.entity_id
_entity_poly.type
_entity_poly.pdbx_seq_one_letter_code
_entity_poly.pdbx_strand_id
1 'polypeptide(L)'
;MRRAGVVISAALIFSLLLLTATVMPVPSGKSNFVFGSYGKTIKVNQTLNETMRDVLKEVRVSNLAPPISIPGWNLLYTVTYKGVSYSIFSSGNDTYIVLWDSKGIKGKEKAELVLVKEKKNQRVLQKAEDNSSLIIYGSVGRTYLIKSKLIPMPLQNYNYIHDGEAYAEWYYPVGSWKATNHAKGRWYILYGVAITGAYDLSYEDHAVGVTCCRTNHYITGVGTVASQVRHDTHHMLCVWDYLGILSRHCDMYAWYSVDAWLNTDWDAHGSDNGAFGCSCP
;
A
#
# COMPACT_ATOMS: atom_id res chain seq x y z
N MET A 1 74.83 -0.53 -36.07
CA MET A 1 75.08 -0.14 -34.66
C MET A 1 74.07 -0.93 -33.82
N ARG A 2 74.43 -2.06 -33.18
CA ARG A 2 74.92 -2.18 -31.78
C ARG A 2 73.99 -1.40 -30.83
N ARG A 3 73.27 -1.94 -29.84
CA ARG A 3 73.30 -3.18 -28.99
C ARG A 3 71.82 -3.46 -28.54
N ALA A 4 71.32 -4.69 -28.41
CA ALA A 4 71.45 -5.63 -27.28
C ALA A 4 71.31 -4.94 -25.91
N GLY A 5 70.48 -5.35 -24.94
CA GLY A 5 69.70 -6.55 -24.71
C GLY A 5 69.56 -6.77 -23.20
N VAL A 6 68.63 -7.66 -22.82
CA VAL A 6 68.65 -8.55 -21.64
C VAL A 6 68.30 -7.94 -20.27
N VAL A 7 67.13 -8.24 -19.68
CA VAL A 7 66.62 -9.43 -18.93
C VAL A 7 67.21 -9.58 -17.49
N ILE A 8 66.33 -10.05 -16.58
CA ILE A 8 66.58 -10.84 -15.34
C ILE A 8 66.69 -9.98 -14.07
N SER A 9 66.14 -10.31 -12.89
CA SER A 9 65.12 -11.24 -12.34
C SER A 9 65.18 -11.04 -10.82
N ALA A 10 64.26 -11.70 -10.12
CA ALA A 10 64.41 -12.25 -8.75
C ALA A 10 64.21 -11.24 -7.60
N ALA A 11 63.14 -11.32 -6.80
CA ALA A 11 62.70 -12.40 -5.91
C ALA A 11 63.26 -12.26 -4.47
N LEU A 12 62.29 -12.25 -3.54
CA LEU A 12 62.34 -12.74 -2.15
C LEU A 12 63.18 -12.00 -1.10
N ILE A 13 62.51 -11.63 0.00
CA ILE A 13 62.71 -12.03 1.42
C ILE A 13 61.83 -11.06 2.27
N PHE A 14 60.66 -11.42 2.81
CA PHE A 14 60.35 -12.30 3.94
C PHE A 14 60.85 -11.79 5.30
N SER A 15 60.04 -10.99 6.02
CA SER A 15 59.85 -11.06 7.48
C SER A 15 58.71 -10.11 7.88
N LEU A 16 57.52 -10.62 8.23
CA LEU A 16 57.12 -11.05 9.58
C LEU A 16 56.87 -9.87 10.53
N LEU A 17 55.63 -9.40 10.57
CA LEU A 17 55.05 -8.86 11.79
C LEU A 17 53.63 -9.41 11.94
N LEU A 18 53.52 -10.38 12.85
CA LEU A 18 52.29 -10.79 13.48
C LEU A 18 51.60 -9.55 14.05
N LEU A 19 50.40 -9.24 13.58
CA LEU A 19 49.39 -8.69 14.46
C LEU A 19 48.15 -9.58 14.34
N THR A 20 47.94 -10.32 15.42
CA THR A 20 46.68 -10.93 15.82
C THR A 20 45.58 -9.87 15.80
N ALA A 21 44.72 -9.89 14.78
CA ALA A 21 43.44 -9.22 14.82
C ALA A 21 42.35 -10.30 14.84
N THR A 22 41.75 -10.43 16.02
CA THR A 22 40.52 -11.13 16.32
C THR A 22 39.53 -11.12 15.16
N VAL A 23 39.07 -12.30 14.77
CA VAL A 23 37.87 -12.48 13.94
C VAL A 23 36.70 -11.86 14.70
N MET A 24 36.37 -10.61 14.38
CA MET A 24 35.09 -10.04 14.77
C MET A 24 34.02 -10.71 13.91
N PRO A 25 32.94 -11.25 14.51
CA PRO A 25 31.81 -11.71 13.73
C PRO A 25 31.25 -10.51 12.96
N VAL A 26 31.25 -10.62 11.62
CA VAL A 26 30.50 -9.72 10.75
C VAL A 26 29.04 -9.78 11.22
N PRO A 27 28.45 -8.67 11.69
CA PRO A 27 27.04 -8.66 12.00
C PRO A 27 26.31 -8.98 10.70
N SER A 28 25.41 -9.96 10.74
CA SER A 28 24.45 -10.16 9.66
C SER A 28 23.72 -8.84 9.46
N GLY A 29 24.07 -8.15 8.38
CA GLY A 29 23.41 -6.92 7.98
C GLY A 29 21.97 -7.25 7.70
N LYS A 30 21.10 -7.09 8.70
CA LYS A 30 19.68 -6.89 8.48
C LYS A 30 19.60 -5.68 7.56
N SER A 31 19.19 -5.92 6.32
CA SER A 31 18.88 -4.87 5.37
C SER A 31 17.79 -4.00 5.98
N ASN A 32 18.18 -2.87 6.57
CA ASN A 32 17.26 -1.82 6.94
C ASN A 32 16.89 -1.11 5.64
N PHE A 33 15.80 -1.52 5.01
CA PHE A 33 15.16 -0.73 3.97
C PHE A 33 14.52 0.49 4.63
N VAL A 34 15.21 1.63 4.58
CA VAL A 34 14.60 2.94 4.84
C VAL A 34 14.07 3.43 3.51
N PHE A 35 12.77 3.24 3.27
CA PHE A 35 12.09 3.98 2.22
C PHE A 35 11.88 5.41 2.72
N GLY A 36 12.61 6.35 2.13
CA GLY A 36 12.38 7.77 2.32
C GLY A 36 11.05 8.17 1.67
N SER A 37 9.97 8.18 2.46
CA SER A 37 9.00 9.26 2.37
C SER A 37 9.41 10.33 3.38
N TYR A 38 9.10 11.60 3.14
CA TYR A 38 9.23 12.65 4.16
C TYR A 38 8.39 12.23 5.38
N GLY A 39 9.03 11.56 6.32
CA GLY A 39 8.39 10.82 7.39
C GLY A 39 7.76 11.78 8.39
N LYS A 40 6.50 12.12 8.18
CA LYS A 40 5.66 12.67 9.23
C LYS A 40 5.53 11.59 10.29
N THR A 41 6.25 11.72 11.39
CA THR A 41 6.10 10.83 12.55
C THR A 41 4.68 11.02 13.08
N ILE A 42 3.78 10.09 12.78
CA ILE A 42 2.46 10.07 13.39
C ILE A 42 2.67 9.63 14.85
N LYS A 43 2.51 10.57 15.80
CA LYS A 43 2.40 10.23 17.22
C LYS A 43 1.11 9.44 17.40
N VAL A 44 1.24 8.12 17.48
CA VAL A 44 0.15 7.23 17.87
C VAL A 44 -0.12 7.45 19.35
N ASN A 45 -1.27 8.02 19.68
CA ASN A 45 -1.71 8.14 21.07
C ASN A 45 -2.09 6.73 21.56
N GLN A 46 -1.13 6.03 22.17
CA GLN A 46 -1.29 4.67 22.69
C GLN A 46 -2.09 4.67 24.00
N THR A 47 -3.32 5.14 23.98
CA THR A 47 -4.23 4.87 25.11
C THR A 47 -4.91 3.52 24.89
N LEU A 48 -4.12 2.44 24.96
CA LEU A 48 -4.70 1.11 25.04
C LEU A 48 -5.40 0.97 26.40
N ASN A 49 -6.74 0.99 26.42
CA ASN A 49 -7.52 0.67 27.62
C ASN A 49 -7.10 -0.73 28.15
N GLU A 50 -7.07 -0.92 29.46
CA GLU A 50 -6.67 -2.16 30.13
C GLU A 50 -7.44 -3.38 29.59
N THR A 51 -8.74 -3.22 29.34
CA THR A 51 -9.59 -4.25 28.72
C THR A 51 -9.06 -4.73 27.37
N MET A 52 -8.56 -3.81 26.53
CA MET A 52 -7.98 -4.17 25.24
C MET A 52 -6.65 -4.90 25.40
N ARG A 53 -5.81 -4.47 26.36
CA ARG A 53 -4.56 -5.19 26.65
C ARG A 53 -4.82 -6.62 27.07
N ASP A 54 -5.84 -6.87 27.88
CA ASP A 54 -6.14 -8.22 28.35
C ASP A 54 -6.69 -9.12 27.25
N VAL A 55 -7.57 -8.60 26.38
CA VAL A 55 -8.01 -9.35 25.20
C VAL A 55 -6.83 -9.65 24.27
N LEU A 56 -5.97 -8.65 24.00
CA LEU A 56 -4.84 -8.82 23.09
C LEU A 56 -3.75 -9.77 23.61
N LYS A 57 -3.58 -9.92 24.93
CA LYS A 57 -2.68 -10.93 25.52
C LYS A 57 -3.12 -12.36 25.19
N GLU A 58 -4.43 -12.58 25.05
CA GLU A 58 -4.99 -13.91 24.77
C GLU A 58 -5.14 -14.19 23.27
N VAL A 59 -5.13 -13.13 22.44
CA VAL A 59 -5.25 -13.23 20.99
C VAL A 59 -3.95 -13.70 20.36
N ARG A 60 -4.03 -14.75 19.56
CA ARG A 60 -2.94 -15.19 18.67
C ARG A 60 -3.38 -15.06 17.23
N VAL A 61 -2.66 -14.26 16.45
CA VAL A 61 -2.87 -14.14 15.01
C VAL A 61 -2.00 -15.16 14.30
N SER A 62 -2.58 -15.90 13.36
CA SER A 62 -1.84 -16.84 12.53
C SER A 62 -2.45 -16.93 11.13
N ASN A 63 -1.68 -17.46 10.18
CA ASN A 63 -2.16 -17.83 8.86
C ASN A 63 -2.68 -19.28 8.82
N LEU A 64 -2.99 -19.86 9.98
CA LEU A 64 -3.45 -21.23 10.07
C LEU A 64 -4.87 -21.32 9.53
N ALA A 65 -5.04 -22.04 8.43
CA ALA A 65 -6.35 -22.30 7.85
C ALA A 65 -7.14 -23.29 8.74
N PRO A 66 -8.49 -23.23 8.71
CA PRO A 66 -9.29 -24.29 9.26
C PRO A 66 -8.93 -25.62 8.58
N PRO A 67 -9.18 -26.77 9.24
CA PRO A 67 -8.82 -28.10 8.74
C PRO A 67 -9.55 -28.53 7.44
N ILE A 68 -10.30 -27.61 6.82
CA ILE A 68 -10.99 -27.80 5.53
C ILE A 68 -10.75 -26.54 4.69
N SER A 69 -10.18 -26.69 3.50
CA SER A 69 -10.14 -25.60 2.51
C SER A 69 -11.55 -25.35 1.97
N ILE A 70 -11.98 -24.10 1.91
CA ILE A 70 -13.26 -23.72 1.30
C ILE A 70 -12.96 -23.16 -0.10
N PRO A 71 -13.30 -23.86 -1.19
CA PRO A 71 -13.01 -23.40 -2.54
C PRO A 71 -13.58 -22.02 -2.82
N GLY A 72 -12.78 -21.16 -3.45
CA GLY A 72 -13.15 -19.78 -3.80
C GLY A 72 -13.08 -18.77 -2.65
N TRP A 73 -12.71 -19.20 -1.43
CA TRP A 73 -12.56 -18.31 -0.29
C TRP A 73 -11.08 -18.07 0.02
N ASN A 74 -10.67 -16.80 0.08
CA ASN A 74 -9.31 -16.42 0.42
C ASN A 74 -9.22 -16.20 1.94
N LEU A 75 -8.40 -17.00 2.62
CA LEU A 75 -8.12 -16.78 4.04
C LEU A 75 -7.35 -15.46 4.19
N LEU A 76 -7.88 -14.57 5.00
CA LEU A 76 -7.24 -13.31 5.33
C LEU A 76 -6.36 -13.48 6.56
N TYR A 77 -6.95 -13.99 7.64
CA TYR A 77 -6.24 -14.28 8.89
C TYR A 77 -7.09 -15.17 9.79
N THR A 78 -6.42 -15.81 10.75
CA THR A 78 -7.06 -16.54 11.84
C THR A 78 -6.70 -15.90 13.17
N VAL A 79 -7.72 -15.59 13.97
CA VAL A 79 -7.55 -15.22 15.37
C VAL A 79 -7.89 -16.40 16.24
N THR A 80 -6.96 -16.84 17.08
CA THR A 80 -7.25 -17.78 18.16
C THR A 80 -7.45 -17.01 19.46
N TYR A 81 -8.59 -17.25 20.12
CA TYR A 81 -8.94 -16.65 21.41
C TYR A 81 -9.53 -17.74 22.31
N LYS A 82 -8.97 -17.87 23.53
CA LYS A 82 -9.35 -18.91 24.50
C LYS A 82 -9.39 -20.34 23.93
N GLY A 83 -8.43 -20.66 23.06
CA GLY A 83 -8.29 -21.99 22.45
C GLY A 83 -9.24 -22.28 21.29
N VAL A 84 -10.05 -21.30 20.88
CA VAL A 84 -10.97 -21.41 19.74
C VAL A 84 -10.50 -20.48 18.62
N SER A 85 -10.56 -20.95 17.38
CA SER A 85 -10.07 -20.23 16.21
C SER A 85 -11.21 -19.66 15.37
N TYR A 86 -11.04 -18.40 14.97
CA TYR A 86 -11.94 -17.62 14.15
C TYR A 86 -11.16 -17.23 12.89
N SER A 87 -11.45 -17.90 11.77
CA SER A 87 -10.83 -17.60 10.48
C SER A 87 -11.71 -16.64 9.70
N ILE A 88 -11.13 -15.53 9.26
CA ILE A 88 -11.80 -14.52 8.44
C ILE A 88 -11.40 -14.76 6.99
N PHE A 89 -12.41 -14.89 6.13
CA PHE A 89 -12.25 -15.11 4.70
C PHE A 89 -12.87 -13.98 3.89
N SER A 90 -12.33 -13.72 2.71
CA SER A 90 -12.98 -12.93 1.67
C SER A 90 -13.45 -13.85 0.53
N SER A 91 -14.59 -13.51 -0.06
CA SER A 91 -15.09 -14.12 -1.30
C SER A 91 -15.85 -13.04 -2.09
N GLY A 92 -15.21 -12.50 -3.13
CA GLY A 92 -15.70 -11.31 -3.82
C GLY A 92 -15.77 -10.11 -2.87
N ASN A 93 -16.96 -9.51 -2.75
CA ASN A 93 -17.20 -8.39 -1.84
C ASN A 93 -17.65 -8.81 -0.43
N ASP A 94 -17.83 -10.11 -0.22
CA ASP A 94 -18.35 -10.63 1.04
C ASP A 94 -17.21 -11.07 1.96
N THR A 95 -17.44 -10.89 3.26
CA THR A 95 -16.56 -11.39 4.33
C THR A 95 -17.26 -12.51 5.07
N TYR A 96 -16.56 -13.61 5.31
CA TYR A 96 -17.08 -14.78 6.00
C TYR A 96 -16.24 -15.11 7.21
N ILE A 97 -16.87 -15.67 8.23
CA ILE A 97 -16.20 -16.12 9.46
C ILE A 97 -16.45 -17.60 9.63
N VAL A 98 -15.38 -18.33 9.92
CA VAL A 98 -15.41 -19.76 10.22
C VAL A 98 -14.88 -19.97 11.64
N LEU A 99 -15.73 -20.57 12.48
CA LEU A 99 -15.41 -20.98 13.84
C LEU A 99 -14.93 -22.42 13.84
N TRP A 100 -13.77 -22.70 14.44
CA TRP A 100 -13.23 -24.06 14.51
C TRP A 100 -12.30 -24.29 15.71
N ASP A 101 -12.14 -25.56 16.08
CA ASP A 101 -11.22 -26.01 17.13
C ASP A 101 -10.50 -27.31 16.70
N SER A 102 -9.80 -27.96 17.63
CA SER A 102 -9.11 -29.24 17.37
C SER A 102 -10.05 -30.39 16.99
N LYS A 103 -11.36 -30.25 17.23
CA LYS A 103 -12.39 -31.23 16.85
C LYS A 103 -13.07 -30.87 15.51
N GLY A 104 -12.65 -29.80 14.83
CA GLY A 104 -13.13 -29.39 13.51
C GLY A 104 -13.98 -28.10 13.50
N ILE A 105 -14.70 -27.87 12.40
CA ILE A 105 -15.54 -26.68 12.18
C ILE A 105 -16.79 -26.75 13.07
N LYS A 106 -17.09 -25.64 13.76
CA LYS A 106 -18.28 -25.47 14.60
C LYS A 106 -19.36 -24.61 13.95
N GLY A 107 -18.96 -23.70 13.07
CA GLY A 107 -19.89 -22.81 12.41
C GLY A 107 -19.23 -22.02 11.29
N LYS A 108 -20.05 -21.56 10.36
CA LYS A 108 -19.66 -20.61 9.32
C LYS A 108 -20.81 -19.63 9.09
N GLU A 109 -20.50 -18.36 8.90
CA GLU A 109 -21.51 -17.37 8.52
C GLU A 109 -20.90 -16.23 7.70
N LYS A 110 -21.75 -15.52 6.96
CA LYS A 110 -21.41 -14.24 6.36
C LYS A 110 -21.40 -13.19 7.46
N ALA A 111 -20.31 -12.42 7.55
CA ALA A 111 -20.19 -11.33 8.49
C ALA A 111 -21.06 -10.14 8.07
N GLU A 112 -21.63 -9.44 9.05
CA GLU A 112 -22.26 -8.14 8.83
C GLU A 112 -21.18 -7.05 8.91
N LEU A 113 -21.19 -6.13 7.95
CA LEU A 113 -20.27 -4.99 7.93
C LEU A 113 -21.02 -3.72 8.35
N VAL A 114 -20.67 -3.20 9.53
CA VAL A 114 -21.29 -1.98 10.06
C VAL A 114 -20.38 -0.78 9.82
N LEU A 115 -20.81 0.19 9.02
CA LEU A 115 -20.07 1.43 8.79
C LEU A 115 -19.96 2.21 10.11
N VAL A 116 -18.73 2.47 10.56
CA VAL A 116 -18.46 3.21 11.81
C VAL A 116 -17.83 4.59 11.57
N LYS A 117 -17.24 4.81 10.40
CA LYS A 117 -16.54 6.06 10.06
C LYS A 117 -16.47 6.23 8.56
N GLU A 118 -16.87 7.39 8.06
CA GLU A 118 -16.61 7.84 6.69
C GLU A 118 -15.93 9.21 6.75
N LYS A 119 -14.90 9.40 5.92
CA LYS A 119 -14.21 10.67 5.73
C LYS A 119 -14.07 10.94 4.25
N LYS A 120 -14.26 12.19 3.86
CA LYS A 120 -14.06 12.67 2.49
C LYS A 120 -13.27 13.96 2.52
N ASN A 121 -12.39 14.16 1.54
CA ASN A 121 -11.63 15.39 1.37
C ASN A 121 -11.44 15.68 -0.12
N GLN A 122 -11.33 16.96 -0.48
CA GLN A 122 -11.02 17.39 -1.83
C GLN A 122 -10.33 18.76 -1.79
N ARG A 123 -9.32 18.97 -2.62
CA ARG A 123 -8.63 20.27 -2.78
C ARG A 123 -7.97 20.37 -4.15
N VAL A 124 -7.69 21.59 -4.58
CA VAL A 124 -6.87 21.85 -5.78
C VAL A 124 -5.40 21.57 -5.45
N LEU A 125 -4.72 20.78 -6.30
CA LEU A 125 -3.28 20.53 -6.20
C LEU A 125 -2.46 21.50 -7.00
N GLN A 126 -2.85 21.70 -8.26
CA GLN A 126 -2.14 22.54 -9.21
C GLN A 126 -3.14 23.24 -10.11
N LYS A 127 -2.80 24.47 -10.48
CA LYS A 127 -3.49 25.26 -11.48
C LYS A 127 -2.41 25.96 -12.31
N ALA A 128 -2.43 25.81 -13.63
CA ALA A 128 -1.50 26.52 -14.49
C ALA A 128 -1.72 28.05 -14.39
N GLU A 129 -0.65 28.84 -14.52
CA GLU A 129 -0.71 30.31 -14.42
C GLU A 129 -1.63 30.93 -15.48
N ASP A 130 -1.65 30.35 -16.67
CA ASP A 130 -2.51 30.72 -17.79
C ASP A 130 -3.96 30.18 -17.66
N ASN A 131 -4.28 29.51 -16.56
CA ASN A 131 -5.58 28.87 -16.31
C ASN A 131 -5.97 27.85 -17.40
N SER A 132 -4.99 27.26 -18.10
CA SER A 132 -5.23 26.24 -19.12
C SER A 132 -5.46 24.86 -18.52
N SER A 133 -4.81 24.52 -17.41
CA SER A 133 -4.98 23.24 -16.72
C SER A 133 -5.25 23.36 -15.23
N LEU A 134 -5.94 22.35 -14.71
CA LEU A 134 -6.29 22.19 -13.31
C LEU A 134 -6.11 20.73 -12.91
N ILE A 135 -5.46 20.50 -11.77
CA ILE A 135 -5.36 19.19 -11.15
C ILE A 135 -6.05 19.26 -9.79
N ILE A 136 -7.06 18.42 -9.61
CA ILE A 136 -7.81 18.28 -8.37
C ILE A 136 -7.40 17.00 -7.69
N TYR A 137 -7.31 17.04 -6.37
CA TYR A 137 -7.14 15.87 -5.52
C TYR A 137 -8.40 15.61 -4.71
N GLY A 138 -8.72 14.33 -4.49
CA GLY A 138 -9.66 13.95 -3.44
C GLY A 138 -9.34 12.62 -2.77
N SER A 139 -10.02 12.36 -1.66
CA SER A 139 -9.99 11.08 -0.97
C SER A 139 -11.30 10.72 -0.31
N VAL A 140 -11.51 9.41 -0.18
CA VAL A 140 -12.63 8.81 0.52
C VAL A 140 -12.12 7.64 1.35
N GLY A 141 -12.43 7.64 2.65
CA GLY A 141 -12.11 6.55 3.56
C GLY A 141 -13.35 6.07 4.29
N ARG A 142 -13.63 4.77 4.26
CA ARG A 142 -14.75 4.10 4.93
C ARG A 142 -14.25 2.99 5.82
N THR A 143 -14.66 2.99 7.08
CA THR A 143 -14.27 1.96 8.05
C THR A 143 -15.50 1.20 8.51
N TYR A 144 -15.41 -0.13 8.46
CA TYR A 144 -16.46 -1.05 8.83
C TYR A 144 -16.00 -1.92 9.99
N LEU A 145 -16.87 -2.10 10.98
CA LEU A 145 -16.71 -3.12 12.02
C LEU A 145 -17.26 -4.46 11.49
N ILE A 146 -16.50 -5.53 11.67
CA ILE A 146 -16.92 -6.88 11.31
C ILE A 146 -17.75 -7.46 12.48
N LYS A 147 -19.06 -7.64 12.27
CA LYS A 147 -19.95 -8.26 13.25
C LYS A 147 -20.31 -9.68 12.87
N SER A 148 -20.36 -10.55 13.87
CA SER A 148 -20.66 -11.96 13.72
C SER A 148 -21.15 -12.57 15.01
N LYS A 149 -22.20 -13.39 14.96
CA LYS A 149 -22.69 -14.15 16.10
C LYS A 149 -21.70 -15.23 16.56
N LEU A 150 -20.79 -15.65 15.67
CA LEU A 150 -19.76 -16.63 15.99
C LEU A 150 -18.62 -16.02 16.80
N ILE A 151 -18.25 -14.75 16.55
CA ILE A 151 -17.14 -14.09 17.27
C ILE A 151 -17.63 -13.57 18.63
N PRO A 152 -16.92 -13.82 19.74
CA PRO A 152 -17.30 -13.30 21.04
C PRO A 152 -17.19 -11.76 21.07
N MET A 153 -18.11 -11.08 21.75
CA MET A 153 -18.19 -9.61 21.81
C MET A 153 -16.87 -8.91 22.11
N PRO A 154 -16.03 -9.38 23.07
CA PRO A 154 -14.72 -8.77 23.29
C PRO A 154 -13.83 -8.75 22.04
N LEU A 155 -13.88 -9.77 21.20
CA LEU A 155 -13.06 -9.86 20.00
C LEU A 155 -13.65 -9.09 18.81
N GLN A 156 -14.98 -8.99 18.69
CA GLN A 156 -15.63 -8.28 17.58
C GLN A 156 -15.16 -6.82 17.47
N ASN A 157 -14.97 -6.15 18.61
CA ASN A 157 -14.58 -4.74 18.69
C ASN A 157 -13.18 -4.42 18.16
N TYR A 158 -12.44 -5.41 17.66
CA TYR A 158 -11.08 -5.23 17.14
C TYR A 158 -10.93 -5.65 15.68
N ASN A 159 -11.97 -6.19 15.04
CA ASN A 159 -11.87 -6.66 13.65
C ASN A 159 -12.55 -5.66 12.70
N TYR A 160 -11.73 -5.00 11.87
CA TYR A 160 -12.18 -3.95 10.98
C TYR A 160 -11.84 -4.23 9.51
N ILE A 161 -12.64 -3.65 8.63
CA ILE A 161 -12.31 -3.46 7.21
C ILE A 161 -12.22 -1.96 6.98
N HIS A 162 -11.18 -1.50 6.28
CA HIS A 162 -11.07 -0.14 5.80
C HIS A 162 -11.02 -0.13 4.28
N ASP A 163 -11.93 0.59 3.64
CA ASP A 163 -11.88 0.88 2.21
C ASP A 163 -11.43 2.33 2.06
N GLY A 164 -10.31 2.54 1.38
CA GLY A 164 -9.70 3.85 1.24
C GLY A 164 -9.29 4.12 -0.20
N GLU A 165 -9.47 5.36 -0.62
CA GLU A 165 -9.22 5.80 -1.98
C GLU A 165 -8.66 7.22 -1.94
N ALA A 166 -7.55 7.43 -2.64
CA ALA A 166 -7.01 8.73 -2.98
C ALA A 166 -6.99 8.85 -4.50
N TYR A 167 -7.33 10.01 -5.05
CA TYR A 167 -7.36 10.19 -6.49
C TYR A 167 -6.88 11.58 -6.92
N ALA A 168 -6.35 11.66 -8.15
CA ALA A 168 -5.98 12.90 -8.82
C ALA A 168 -6.74 12.99 -10.15
N GLU A 169 -7.40 14.12 -10.39
CA GLU A 169 -8.16 14.42 -11.60
C GLU A 169 -7.44 15.51 -12.39
N TRP A 170 -7.24 15.28 -13.69
CA TRP A 170 -6.68 16.24 -14.63
C TRP A 170 -7.77 16.84 -15.51
N TYR A 171 -7.79 18.17 -15.59
CA TYR A 171 -8.66 18.94 -16.47
C TYR A 171 -7.83 19.77 -17.46
N TYR A 172 -8.14 19.66 -18.74
CA TYR A 172 -7.55 20.47 -19.81
C TYR A 172 -8.47 20.58 -21.05
N PRO A 173 -8.84 21.78 -21.51
CA PRO A 173 -8.73 23.03 -20.76
C PRO A 173 -9.50 22.94 -19.42
N VAL A 174 -9.27 23.89 -18.50
CA VAL A 174 -9.99 23.93 -17.22
C VAL A 174 -11.50 23.75 -17.41
N GLY A 175 -12.10 22.84 -16.63
CA GLY A 175 -13.52 22.47 -16.73
C GLY A 175 -13.80 21.27 -17.65
N SER A 176 -12.83 20.85 -18.48
CA SER A 176 -12.93 19.63 -19.30
C SER A 176 -12.09 18.51 -18.71
N TRP A 177 -12.74 17.53 -18.09
CA TRP A 177 -12.07 16.36 -17.52
C TRP A 177 -11.31 15.56 -18.59
N LYS A 178 -10.13 15.07 -18.25
CA LYS A 178 -9.26 14.28 -19.15
C LYS A 178 -8.84 12.95 -18.58
N ALA A 179 -8.45 12.89 -17.32
CA ALA A 179 -8.07 11.63 -16.70
C ALA A 179 -8.25 11.69 -15.19
N THR A 180 -8.49 10.54 -14.58
CA THR A 180 -8.42 10.35 -13.14
C THR A 180 -7.56 9.15 -12.81
N ASN A 181 -6.61 9.34 -11.91
CA ASN A 181 -5.81 8.27 -11.34
C ASN A 181 -6.32 7.94 -9.93
N HIS A 182 -6.66 6.69 -9.65
CA HIS A 182 -7.15 6.22 -8.35
C HIS A 182 -6.17 5.25 -7.70
N ALA A 183 -5.65 5.61 -6.52
CA ALA A 183 -4.97 4.71 -5.59
C ALA A 183 -5.99 4.20 -4.56
N LYS A 184 -6.46 2.97 -4.77
CA LYS A 184 -7.59 2.41 -4.02
C LYS A 184 -7.20 1.10 -3.36
N GLY A 185 -7.54 0.96 -2.09
CA GLY A 185 -7.24 -0.24 -1.31
C GLY A 185 -8.37 -0.67 -0.41
N ARG A 186 -8.38 -1.96 -0.10
CA ARG A 186 -9.16 -2.55 0.99
C ARG A 186 -8.22 -3.20 1.99
N TRP A 187 -8.30 -2.80 3.25
CA TRP A 187 -7.47 -3.31 4.34
C TRP A 187 -8.31 -4.07 5.35
N TYR A 188 -7.79 -5.19 5.81
CA TYR A 188 -8.31 -5.96 6.94
C TYR A 188 -7.40 -5.69 8.12
N ILE A 189 -8.00 -5.25 9.23
CA ILE A 189 -7.28 -4.64 10.33
C ILE A 189 -7.71 -5.31 11.63
N LEU A 190 -6.74 -5.89 12.32
CA LEU A 190 -6.90 -6.22 13.73
C LEU A 190 -6.40 -5.04 14.55
N TYR A 191 -7.34 -4.30 15.12
CA TYR A 191 -7.12 -3.01 15.75
C TYR A 191 -6.03 -3.06 16.83
N GLY A 192 -5.04 -2.18 16.71
CA GLY A 192 -3.90 -2.07 17.60
C GLY A 192 -2.85 -3.18 17.46
N VAL A 193 -3.02 -4.11 16.52
CA VAL A 193 -2.09 -5.23 16.29
C VAL A 193 -1.40 -5.10 14.93
N ALA A 194 -2.16 -5.25 13.84
CA ALA A 194 -1.59 -5.28 12.50
C ALA A 194 -2.65 -5.10 11.40
N ILE A 195 -2.16 -4.72 10.22
CA ILE A 195 -2.86 -4.90 8.95
C ILE A 195 -2.71 -6.38 8.56
N THR A 196 -3.79 -7.15 8.68
CA THR A 196 -3.76 -8.61 8.49
C THR A 196 -3.90 -9.02 7.03
N GLY A 197 -4.48 -8.17 6.20
CA GLY A 197 -4.60 -8.38 4.77
C GLY A 197 -4.86 -7.07 4.05
N ALA A 198 -4.49 -6.99 2.78
CA ALA A 198 -4.81 -5.84 1.95
C ALA A 198 -4.96 -6.23 0.48
N TYR A 199 -5.86 -5.55 -0.23
CA TYR A 199 -6.05 -5.68 -1.67
C TYR A 199 -5.78 -4.35 -2.34
N ASP A 200 -4.95 -4.38 -3.38
CA ASP A 200 -4.80 -3.28 -4.33
C ASP A 200 -5.96 -3.32 -5.31
N LEU A 201 -6.74 -2.24 -5.35
CA LEU A 201 -7.89 -2.05 -6.22
C LEU A 201 -7.72 -0.80 -7.08
N SER A 202 -6.48 -0.34 -7.23
CA SER A 202 -6.13 0.87 -7.99
C SER A 202 -6.51 0.73 -9.45
N TYR A 203 -6.94 1.83 -10.05
CA TYR A 203 -7.34 1.90 -11.45
C TYR A 203 -7.17 3.33 -11.97
N GLU A 204 -7.26 3.49 -13.28
CA GLU A 204 -7.27 4.79 -13.94
C GLU A 204 -8.46 4.86 -14.90
N ASP A 205 -8.91 6.08 -15.16
CA ASP A 205 -9.96 6.38 -16.14
C ASP A 205 -9.53 7.60 -16.96
N HIS A 206 -9.90 7.64 -18.24
CA HIS A 206 -9.52 8.73 -19.12
C HIS A 206 -10.54 8.97 -20.23
N ALA A 207 -10.63 10.24 -20.65
CA ALA A 207 -11.50 10.68 -21.72
C ALA A 207 -11.03 10.14 -23.08
N VAL A 208 -11.96 10.08 -24.03
CA VAL A 208 -11.62 9.76 -25.43
C VAL A 208 -10.56 10.73 -25.96
N GLY A 209 -9.53 10.17 -26.61
CA GLY A 209 -8.40 10.93 -27.15
C GLY A 209 -7.26 11.17 -26.15
N VAL A 210 -7.43 10.75 -24.90
CA VAL A 210 -6.33 10.64 -23.92
C VAL A 210 -5.81 9.21 -23.94
N THR A 211 -4.50 9.02 -23.82
CA THR A 211 -3.86 7.70 -23.72
C THR A 211 -3.08 7.62 -22.41
N CYS A 212 -3.28 6.56 -21.63
CA CYS A 212 -2.40 6.22 -20.52
C CYS A 212 -1.13 5.53 -21.06
N CYS A 213 0.00 6.22 -21.06
CA CYS A 213 1.25 5.71 -21.62
C CYS A 213 2.03 4.86 -20.61
N ARG A 214 1.81 5.08 -19.31
CA ARG A 214 2.45 4.33 -18.23
C ARG A 214 1.53 4.28 -17.03
N THR A 215 1.39 3.10 -16.44
CA THR A 215 0.74 2.88 -15.15
C THR A 215 1.61 1.96 -14.30
N ASN A 216 1.72 2.27 -13.01
CA ASN A 216 2.33 1.41 -12.02
C ASN A 216 1.60 1.58 -10.69
N HIS A 217 1.12 0.49 -10.11
CA HIS A 217 0.48 0.52 -8.80
C HIS A 217 0.98 -0.62 -7.92
N TYR A 218 0.92 -0.40 -6.62
CA TYR A 218 1.30 -1.40 -5.65
C TYR A 218 0.68 -1.14 -4.28
N ILE A 219 0.53 -2.22 -3.52
CA ILE A 219 0.16 -2.20 -2.10
C ILE A 219 1.27 -2.84 -1.26
N THR A 220 1.61 -2.24 -0.13
CA THR A 220 2.65 -2.73 0.79
C THR A 220 2.21 -2.64 2.25
N GLY A 221 2.91 -3.34 3.15
CA GLY A 221 2.71 -3.22 4.60
C GLY A 221 1.75 -4.22 5.25
N VAL A 222 1.29 -5.25 4.51
CA VAL A 222 0.57 -6.39 5.10
C VAL A 222 1.47 -7.13 6.10
N GLY A 223 0.90 -7.50 7.24
CA GLY A 223 1.63 -8.11 8.36
C GLY A 223 2.37 -7.10 9.25
N THR A 224 2.22 -5.79 9.00
CA THR A 224 2.84 -4.72 9.78
C THR A 224 1.79 -3.80 10.41
N VAL A 225 2.22 -2.77 11.14
CA VAL A 225 1.31 -1.82 11.80
C VAL A 225 0.74 -0.76 10.85
N ALA A 226 1.25 -0.65 9.63
CA ALA A 226 0.78 0.33 8.64
C ALA A 226 0.88 -0.23 7.23
N SER A 227 -0.06 0.16 6.37
CA SER A 227 -0.09 -0.25 4.97
C SER A 227 -0.46 0.93 4.08
N GLN A 228 0.03 0.91 2.85
CA GLN A 228 -0.29 1.92 1.86
C GLN A 228 -0.52 1.29 0.50
N VAL A 229 -1.38 1.94 -0.28
CA VAL A 229 -1.54 1.72 -1.70
C VAL A 229 -1.08 2.97 -2.45
N ARG A 230 -0.43 2.78 -3.59
CA ARG A 230 0.04 3.86 -4.45
C ARG A 230 -0.25 3.53 -5.91
N HIS A 231 -0.64 4.53 -6.68
CA HIS A 231 -0.85 4.42 -8.13
C HIS A 231 -0.23 5.63 -8.83
N ASP A 232 0.68 5.34 -9.76
CA ASP A 232 1.44 6.30 -10.55
C ASP A 232 1.07 6.14 -12.02
N THR A 233 0.62 7.21 -12.68
CA THR A 233 0.21 7.21 -14.09
C THR A 233 0.84 8.36 -14.88
N HIS A 234 0.96 8.14 -16.19
CA HIS A 234 1.35 9.16 -17.16
C HIS A 234 0.34 9.15 -18.31
N HIS A 235 -0.31 10.28 -18.54
CA HIS A 235 -1.31 10.45 -19.59
C HIS A 235 -0.82 11.41 -20.67
N MET A 236 -1.24 11.16 -21.91
CA MET A 236 -0.98 12.01 -23.06
C MET A 236 -2.29 12.36 -23.75
N LEU A 237 -2.47 13.63 -24.12
CA LEU A 237 -3.55 14.13 -24.96
C LEU A 237 -2.97 14.79 -26.21
N CYS A 238 -3.40 14.34 -27.38
CA CYS A 238 -3.08 15.01 -28.64
C CYS A 238 -4.06 16.17 -28.88
N VAL A 239 -3.51 17.38 -28.98
CA VAL A 239 -4.24 18.63 -29.19
C VAL A 239 -3.90 19.13 -30.59
N TRP A 240 -4.92 19.34 -31.41
CA TRP A 240 -4.75 19.98 -32.71
C TRP A 240 -4.92 21.49 -32.53
N ASP A 241 -3.92 22.26 -32.96
CA ASP A 241 -4.03 23.72 -33.03
C ASP A 241 -3.64 24.23 -34.44
N TYR A 242 -3.87 25.51 -34.73
CA TYR A 242 -3.57 26.12 -36.04
C TYR A 242 -2.08 26.06 -36.41
N LEU A 243 -1.19 25.76 -35.44
CA LEU A 243 0.24 25.58 -35.61
C LEU A 243 0.69 24.12 -35.79
N GLY A 244 -0.23 23.15 -35.72
CA GLY A 244 0.05 21.72 -35.87
C GLY A 244 -0.45 20.86 -34.71
N ILE A 245 0.01 19.61 -34.66
CA ILE A 245 -0.34 18.68 -33.58
C ILE A 245 0.63 18.87 -32.41
N LEU A 246 0.08 19.19 -31.24
CA LEU A 246 0.78 19.27 -29.97
C LEU A 246 0.37 18.10 -29.08
N SER A 247 1.27 17.61 -28.23
CA SER A 247 0.94 16.62 -27.20
C SER A 247 1.05 17.25 -25.82
N ARG A 248 0.00 17.13 -25.01
CA ARG A 248 -0.03 17.55 -23.60
C ARG A 248 0.14 16.33 -22.72
N HIS A 249 1.01 16.41 -21.73
CA HIS A 249 1.35 15.27 -20.87
C HIS A 249 1.01 15.59 -19.42
N CYS A 250 0.45 14.62 -18.71
CA CYS A 250 0.13 14.76 -17.31
C CYS A 250 0.63 13.55 -16.52
N ASP A 251 1.57 13.79 -15.62
CA ASP A 251 1.98 12.82 -14.59
C ASP A 251 1.03 12.96 -13.40
N MET A 252 0.49 11.84 -12.91
CA MET A 252 -0.37 11.81 -11.73
C MET A 252 0.07 10.69 -10.78
N TYR A 253 0.20 11.01 -9.50
CA TYR A 253 0.59 10.09 -8.44
C TYR A 253 -0.39 10.20 -7.29
N ALA A 254 -1.04 9.13 -6.90
CA ALA A 254 -1.94 9.10 -5.75
C ALA A 254 -1.49 8.06 -4.74
N TRP A 255 -1.68 8.32 -3.44
CA TRP A 255 -1.44 7.33 -2.41
C TRP A 255 -2.42 7.46 -1.24
N TYR A 256 -2.74 6.32 -0.65
CA TYR A 256 -3.57 6.22 0.54
C TYR A 256 -2.92 5.25 1.52
N SER A 257 -2.85 5.64 2.78
CA SER A 257 -2.26 4.85 3.85
C SER A 257 -3.20 4.75 5.05
N VAL A 258 -3.10 3.62 5.74
CA VAL A 258 -3.84 3.33 6.96
C VAL A 258 -2.95 2.59 7.94
N ASP A 259 -3.11 2.88 9.23
CA ASP A 259 -2.45 2.14 10.31
C ASP A 259 -3.41 1.21 11.06
N ALA A 260 -2.85 0.36 11.91
CA ALA A 260 -3.60 -0.59 12.73
C ALA A 260 -4.54 0.09 13.75
N TRP A 261 -4.45 1.42 13.93
CA TRP A 261 -5.33 2.23 14.77
C TRP A 261 -6.36 3.03 13.97
N LEU A 262 -6.50 2.76 12.67
CA LEU A 262 -7.44 3.42 11.76
C LEU A 262 -7.16 4.92 11.58
N ASN A 263 -5.92 5.35 11.85
CA ASN A 263 -5.41 6.61 11.33
C ASN A 263 -5.13 6.45 9.85
N THR A 264 -5.36 7.51 9.12
CA THR A 264 -5.36 7.51 7.66
C THR A 264 -4.62 8.74 7.20
N ASP A 265 -3.76 8.56 6.21
CA ASP A 265 -3.05 9.65 5.55
C ASP A 265 -3.10 9.40 4.05
N TRP A 266 -3.35 10.46 3.31
CA TRP A 266 -3.71 10.40 1.90
C TRP A 266 -3.17 11.64 1.21
N ASP A 267 -2.75 11.50 -0.03
CA ASP A 267 -2.37 12.64 -0.84
C ASP A 267 -2.35 12.26 -2.33
N ALA A 268 -2.14 13.27 -3.15
CA ALA A 268 -1.70 13.06 -4.52
C ALA A 268 -0.79 14.21 -4.98
N HIS A 269 -0.06 13.93 -6.03
CA HIS A 269 0.72 14.89 -6.78
C HIS A 269 0.37 14.76 -8.25
N GLY A 270 0.41 15.86 -8.98
CA GLY A 270 0.31 15.82 -10.43
C GLY A 270 1.12 16.96 -11.04
N SER A 271 1.51 16.78 -12.29
CA SER A 271 2.22 17.77 -13.08
C SER A 271 1.74 17.73 -14.51
N ASP A 272 1.22 18.84 -15.00
CA ASP A 272 0.96 19.06 -16.42
C ASP A 272 2.24 19.59 -17.08
N ASN A 273 2.91 18.69 -17.79
CA ASN A 273 4.08 19.03 -18.59
C ASN A 273 3.58 19.49 -19.96
N GLY A 274 3.99 20.70 -20.36
CA GLY A 274 3.48 21.42 -21.52
C GLY A 274 3.60 20.70 -22.87
N ALA A 275 3.32 21.42 -23.94
CA ALA A 275 3.30 20.86 -25.28
C ALA A 275 4.67 20.29 -25.70
N PHE A 276 4.80 18.96 -25.78
CA PHE A 276 5.96 18.34 -26.43
C PHE A 276 5.64 18.13 -27.91
N GLY A 277 6.60 18.46 -28.77
CA GLY A 277 6.57 18.11 -30.19
C GLY A 277 6.89 16.63 -30.38
N CYS A 278 6.04 15.75 -29.86
CA CYS A 278 6.10 14.32 -30.09
C CYS A 278 4.99 13.92 -31.06
N SER A 279 5.29 12.98 -31.96
CA SER A 279 4.42 12.52 -33.03
C SER A 279 3.19 11.80 -32.47
N CYS A 280 2.09 12.55 -32.33
CA CYS A 280 0.76 11.99 -32.37
C CYS A 280 0.58 11.25 -33.72
N PRO A 281 0.08 10.01 -33.73
CA PRO A 281 -0.18 9.27 -34.96
C PRO A 281 -1.25 9.94 -35.84
#